data_AF-U2SWN8-F1
#
_entry.id   AF-U2SWN8-F1
#
_cell.length_a   1.000
_cell.length_b   1.000
_cell.length_c   1.000
_cell.angle_alpha   90.00
_cell.angle_beta   90.00
_cell.angle_gamma   90.00
#
_symmetry.space_group_name_H-M   'P 1'
#
loop_
_entity.id
_entity.type
_entity.pdbx_description
1 polymer ?
#
loop_
_entity_poly.entity_id
_entity_poly.type
_entity_poly.pdbx_seq_one_letter_code
_entity_poly.pdbx_strand_id
1 'polypeptide(L)'
;MNDGETLTLVGSGYPENTITAPIVRLEDDTTTEDAAQAILSVFPLDNIHPSPIAFLDLTGESYDVPDVAFAVNGIASDAELRRVPMERLGLEEFLEQARSSSVVVRVGSDAPPCAFLFRRGAL
;
A
#
# COMPACT_ATOMS: atom_id res chain seq x y z
N MET A 1 -7.92 -6.51 -12.25
CA MET A 1 -6.45 -6.44 -12.17
C MET A 1 -5.91 -7.82 -12.52
N ASN A 2 -4.79 -7.86 -13.23
CA ASN A 2 -4.08 -9.05 -13.65
C ASN A 2 -2.90 -9.33 -12.72
N ASP A 3 -2.34 -10.53 -12.79
CA ASP A 3 -1.19 -10.92 -11.98
C ASP A 3 0.03 -10.04 -12.31
N GLY A 4 0.74 -9.59 -11.28
CA GLY A 4 1.87 -8.67 -11.38
C GLY A 4 1.50 -7.18 -11.50
N GLU A 5 0.22 -6.83 -11.68
CA GLU A 5 -0.24 -5.44 -11.60
C GLU A 5 -0.23 -4.93 -10.15
N THR A 6 -0.03 -3.62 -9.98
CA THR A 6 0.03 -2.97 -8.66
C THR A 6 -1.21 -2.14 -8.36
N LEU A 7 -1.64 -2.17 -7.10
CA LEU A 7 -2.61 -1.25 -6.51
C LEU A 7 -1.86 -0.32 -5.56
N THR A 8 -2.08 0.99 -5.64
CA THR A 8 -1.54 1.93 -4.65
C THR A 8 -2.61 2.27 -3.62
N LEU A 9 -2.32 2.13 -2.33
CA LEU A 9 -3.13 2.66 -1.23
C LEU A 9 -2.43 3.90 -0.68
N VAL A 10 -3.10 5.05 -0.69
CA VAL A 10 -2.52 6.32 -0.26
C VAL A 10 -3.37 6.95 0.83
N GLY A 11 -2.71 7.46 1.87
CA GLY A 11 -3.34 8.34 2.85
C GLY A 11 -3.04 9.82 2.63
N SER A 12 -3.19 10.62 3.68
CA SER A 12 -2.96 12.06 3.67
C SER A 12 -1.49 12.40 3.47
N GLY A 13 -1.23 13.52 2.79
CA GLY A 13 0.12 13.98 2.48
C GLY A 13 0.76 13.35 1.23
N TYR A 14 0.17 12.31 0.63
CA TYR A 14 0.64 11.79 -0.66
C TYR A 14 0.47 12.85 -1.77
N PRO A 15 1.48 13.10 -2.62
CA PRO A 15 1.44 14.20 -3.59
C PRO A 15 0.44 13.93 -4.73
N GLU A 16 -0.74 14.52 -4.63
CA GLU A 16 -1.88 14.25 -5.55
C GLU A 16 -1.57 14.52 -7.03
N ASN A 17 -0.72 15.50 -7.31
CA ASN A 17 -0.31 15.86 -8.68
C ASN A 17 0.54 14.79 -9.38
N THR A 18 0.96 13.75 -8.65
CA THR A 18 1.74 12.63 -9.19
C THR A 18 0.88 11.44 -9.60
N ILE A 19 -0.40 11.42 -9.20
CA ILE A 19 -1.30 10.30 -9.47
C ILE A 19 -1.76 10.35 -10.93
N THR A 20 -1.44 9.30 -11.68
CA THR A 20 -1.80 9.15 -13.10
C THR A 20 -2.88 8.10 -13.34
N ALA A 21 -3.17 7.25 -12.36
CA ALA A 21 -4.14 6.15 -12.47
C ALA A 21 -5.53 6.57 -11.95
N PRO A 22 -6.60 5.81 -12.28
CA PRO A 22 -7.93 6.02 -11.71
C PRO A 22 -7.90 6.01 -10.18
N ILE A 23 -8.64 6.93 -9.55
CA ILE A 23 -8.70 7.07 -8.10
C ILE A 23 -10.04 6.57 -7.58
N VAL A 24 -9.99 5.67 -6.61
CA VAL A 24 -11.13 5.30 -5.75
C VAL A 24 -10.94 6.03 -4.42
N ARG A 25 -11.93 6.85 -4.03
CA ARG A 25 -11.94 7.56 -2.76
C ARG A 25 -12.84 6.83 -1.78
N LEU A 26 -12.31 6.50 -0.61
CA LEU A 26 -13.07 5.94 0.51
C LEU A 26 -13.66 7.07 1.36
N GLU A 27 -14.57 6.71 2.27
CA GLU A 27 -15.21 7.66 3.19
C GLU A 27 -14.18 8.28 4.15
N ASP A 28 -14.50 9.47 4.67
CA ASP A 28 -13.58 10.30 5.45
C ASP A 28 -13.08 9.64 6.76
N ASP A 29 -13.83 8.68 7.30
CA ASP A 29 -13.50 7.96 8.54
C ASP A 29 -12.73 6.65 8.30
N THR A 30 -12.59 6.21 7.04
CA THR A 30 -11.90 4.96 6.71
C THR A 30 -10.40 5.11 6.92
N THR A 31 -9.82 4.23 7.76
CA THR A 31 -8.38 4.20 8.04
C THR A 31 -7.58 3.44 6.99
N THR A 32 -6.25 3.57 7.02
CA THR A 32 -5.34 2.78 6.18
C THR A 32 -5.44 1.29 6.47
N GLU A 33 -5.55 0.94 7.75
CA GLU A 33 -5.69 -0.43 8.23
C GLU A 33 -7.03 -1.05 7.78
N ASP A 34 -8.14 -0.32 7.90
CA ASP A 34 -9.46 -0.77 7.43
C ASP A 34 -9.43 -1.04 5.92
N ALA A 35 -8.85 -0.11 5.15
CA ALA A 35 -8.72 -0.26 3.71
C ALA A 35 -7.81 -1.42 3.33
N ALA A 36 -6.65 -1.55 3.98
CA ALA A 36 -5.73 -2.66 3.76
C ALA A 36 -6.39 -4.01 4.07
N GLN A 37 -7.11 -4.12 5.19
CA GLN A 37 -7.83 -5.34 5.55
C GLN A 37 -8.91 -5.70 4.53
N ALA A 38 -9.71 -4.73 4.10
CA ALA A 38 -10.73 -4.96 3.08
C ALA A 38 -10.10 -5.39 1.73
N ILE A 39 -9.06 -4.69 1.27
CA ILE A 39 -8.36 -4.99 0.01
C ILE A 39 -7.76 -6.40 0.07
N LEU A 40 -6.94 -6.68 1.09
CA LEU A 40 -6.17 -7.92 1.21
C LEU A 40 -7.04 -9.15 1.48
N SER A 41 -8.30 -8.96 1.92
CA SER A 41 -9.27 -10.07 2.02
C SER A 41 -9.67 -10.70 0.68
N VAL A 42 -9.49 -9.97 -0.43
CA VAL A 42 -9.87 -10.40 -1.79
C VAL A 42 -8.75 -10.21 -2.83
N PHE A 43 -7.62 -9.65 -2.42
CA PHE A 43 -6.49 -9.33 -3.28
C PHE A 43 -5.29 -10.19 -2.89
N PRO A 44 -5.07 -11.34 -3.56
CA PRO A 44 -3.90 -12.17 -3.29
C PRO A 44 -2.63 -11.41 -3.67
N LEU A 45 -1.61 -11.51 -2.83
CA LEU A 45 -0.31 -10.90 -3.03
C LEU A 45 0.63 -11.82 -3.80
N ASP A 46 1.47 -11.21 -4.62
CA ASP A 46 2.50 -11.93 -5.37
C ASP A 46 3.39 -12.75 -4.40
N ASN A 47 3.63 -14.02 -4.74
CA ASN A 47 4.48 -14.95 -3.98
C ASN A 47 5.80 -15.28 -4.69
N ILE A 48 6.02 -14.71 -5.88
CA ILE A 48 7.24 -14.81 -6.68
C ILE A 48 8.12 -13.58 -6.46
N HIS A 49 7.52 -12.39 -6.37
CA HIS A 49 8.25 -11.15 -6.12
C HIS A 49 8.86 -11.14 -4.70
N PRO A 50 10.14 -10.72 -4.52
CA PRO A 50 10.80 -10.74 -3.22
C PRO A 50 10.15 -9.82 -2.19
N SER A 51 9.52 -8.73 -2.63
CA SER A 51 8.79 -7.76 -1.80
C SER A 51 7.45 -7.42 -2.48
N PRO A 52 6.37 -8.19 -2.29
CA PRO A 52 5.09 -7.91 -2.94
C PRO A 52 4.38 -6.68 -2.36
N ILE A 53 4.89 -6.16 -1.23
CA ILE A 53 4.47 -4.90 -0.64
C ILE A 53 5.66 -3.95 -0.60
N ALA A 54 5.46 -2.73 -1.07
CA ALA A 54 6.35 -1.61 -0.81
C ALA A 54 5.59 -0.51 -0.06
N PHE A 55 6.25 0.20 0.85
CA PHE A 55 5.66 1.34 1.55
C PHE A 55 6.54 2.58 1.49
N LEU A 56 5.89 3.72 1.54
CA LEU A 56 6.48 5.04 1.69
C LEU A 56 6.04 5.61 3.02
N ASP A 57 7.03 5.90 3.86
CA ASP A 57 6.83 6.63 5.10
C ASP A 57 6.84 8.14 4.83
N LEU A 58 5.72 8.81 5.09
CA LEU A 58 5.56 10.26 4.90
C LEU A 58 5.79 11.05 6.19
N THR A 59 6.12 10.40 7.31
CA THR A 59 6.47 11.09 8.58
C THR A 59 7.79 11.83 8.49
N GLY A 60 8.72 11.33 7.66
CA GLY A 60 10.09 11.82 7.56
C GLY A 60 11.03 11.28 8.64
N GLU A 61 10.59 10.35 9.48
CA GLU A 61 11.42 9.75 10.53
C GLU A 61 12.30 8.62 9.98
N SER A 62 13.60 8.69 10.25
CA SER A 62 14.59 7.85 9.57
C SER A 62 14.85 6.48 10.20
N TYR A 63 14.39 6.23 11.43
CA TYR A 63 14.87 5.09 12.22
C TYR A 63 13.79 4.12 12.71
N ASP A 64 12.52 4.51 12.65
CA ASP A 64 11.41 3.67 13.08
C ASP A 64 10.52 3.25 11.91
N VAL A 65 9.97 2.04 11.99
CA VAL A 65 8.91 1.59 11.08
C VAL A 65 7.60 2.16 11.63
N PRO A 66 6.84 2.94 10.85
CA PRO A 66 5.58 3.50 11.33
C PRO A 66 4.60 2.41 11.77
N ASP A 67 3.83 2.65 12.84
CA ASP A 67 2.86 1.70 13.39
C ASP A 67 1.87 1.19 12.32
N VAL A 68 1.42 2.08 11.42
CA VAL A 68 0.54 1.73 10.30
C VAL A 68 1.20 0.74 9.33
N ALA A 69 2.50 0.89 9.06
CA ALA A 69 3.22 -0.03 8.18
C ALA A 69 3.37 -1.40 8.84
N PHE A 70 3.64 -1.42 10.15
CA PHE A 70 3.65 -2.66 10.93
C PHE A 70 2.28 -3.36 10.91
N ALA A 71 1.20 -2.61 11.12
CA ALA A 71 -0.17 -3.12 11.09
C ALA A 71 -0.54 -3.71 9.71
N VAL A 72 -0.26 -2.99 8.62
CA VAL A 72 -0.49 -3.46 7.24
C VAL A 72 0.29 -4.74 6.94
N ASN A 73 1.54 -4.87 7.42
CA ASN A 73 2.31 -6.10 7.25
C ASN A 73 1.69 -7.30 7.99
N GLY A 74 1.17 -7.05 9.21
CA GLY A 74 0.42 -8.05 9.99
C GLY A 74 -0.83 -8.52 9.25
N ILE A 75 -1.66 -7.58 8.80
CA ILE A 75 -2.89 -7.84 8.02
C ILE A 75 -2.57 -8.68 6.77
N ALA A 76 -1.52 -8.30 6.02
CA ALA A 76 -1.10 -9.04 4.84
C ALA A 76 -0.65 -10.46 5.15
N SER A 77 0.12 -10.63 6.24
CA SER A 77 0.62 -11.95 6.62
C SER A 77 -0.51 -12.88 7.08
N ASP A 78 -1.51 -12.32 7.78
CA ASP A 78 -2.69 -13.06 8.22
C ASP A 78 -3.59 -13.44 7.03
N ALA A 79 -3.79 -12.53 6.07
CA ALA A 79 -4.58 -12.79 4.86
C ALA A 79 -3.95 -13.88 3.98
N GLU A 80 -2.62 -13.89 3.87
CA GLU A 80 -1.88 -14.83 3.04
C GLU A 80 -1.49 -16.14 3.75
N LEU A 81 -1.73 -16.23 5.07
CA LEU A 81 -1.29 -17.33 5.93
C LEU A 81 0.22 -17.64 5.79
N ARG A 82 1.02 -16.61 5.53
CA ARG A 82 2.48 -16.69 5.37
C ARG A 82 3.11 -15.35 5.74
N ARG A 83 4.42 -15.36 6.04
CA ARG A 83 5.16 -14.11 6.15
C ARG A 83 5.20 -13.40 4.78
N VAL A 84 4.72 -12.17 4.74
CA VAL A 84 4.79 -11.32 3.54
C VAL A 84 5.94 -10.32 3.71
N PRO A 85 6.97 -10.38 2.86
CA PRO A 85 8.02 -9.37 2.87
C PRO A 85 7.48 -8.00 2.46
N MET A 86 7.98 -6.97 3.11
CA MET A 86 7.62 -5.58 2.84
C MET A 86 8.88 -4.74 2.84
N GLU A 87 9.03 -3.86 1.85
CA GLU A 87 10.18 -2.98 1.71
C GLU A 87 9.81 -1.50 1.85
N ARG A 88 10.72 -0.71 2.44
CA ARG A 88 10.60 0.74 2.52
C ARG A 88 11.26 1.36 1.29
N LEU A 89 10.55 2.22 0.57
CA LEU A 89 11.08 2.96 -0.57
C LEU A 89 11.29 4.43 -0.25
N GLY A 90 12.24 5.06 -0.94
CA GLY A 90 12.32 6.51 -1.00
C GLY A 90 11.16 7.10 -1.81
N LEU A 91 10.91 8.41 -1.64
CA LEU A 91 9.80 9.10 -2.33
C LEU A 91 9.89 8.93 -3.86
N GLU A 92 11.05 9.18 -4.46
CA GLU A 92 11.20 9.11 -5.92
C GLU A 92 10.95 7.70 -6.47
N GLU A 93 11.53 6.67 -5.83
CA GLU A 93 11.35 5.27 -6.19
C GLU A 93 9.90 4.82 -6.05
N PHE A 94 9.24 5.22 -4.96
CA PHE A 94 7.82 4.90 -4.74
C PHE A 94 6.93 5.54 -5.81
N LEU A 95 7.16 6.82 -6.13
CA LEU A 95 6.38 7.53 -7.14
C LEU A 95 6.57 6.92 -8.54
N GLU A 96 7.77 6.47 -8.87
CA GLU A 96 8.03 5.78 -10.14
C GLU A 96 7.21 4.48 -10.25
N GLN A 97 7.20 3.67 -9.21
CA GLN A 97 6.42 2.43 -9.18
C GLN A 97 4.90 2.72 -9.18
N ALA A 98 4.46 3.70 -8.37
CA ALA A 98 3.05 4.04 -8.23
C ALA A 98 2.39 4.57 -9.52
N ARG A 99 3.17 5.18 -10.43
CA ARG A 99 2.67 5.61 -11.76
C ARG A 99 2.21 4.44 -12.63
N SER A 100 2.72 3.24 -12.37
CA SER A 100 2.36 2.01 -13.10
C SER A 100 1.19 1.26 -12.46
N SER A 101 0.64 1.76 -11.35
CA SER A 101 -0.49 1.12 -10.69
C SER A 101 -1.76 1.19 -11.52
N SER A 102 -2.53 0.11 -11.52
CA SER A 102 -3.80 0.03 -12.24
C SER A 102 -4.89 0.89 -11.61
N VAL A 103 -4.78 1.15 -10.29
CA VAL A 103 -5.71 1.96 -9.51
C VAL A 103 -4.99 2.50 -8.28
N VAL A 104 -5.41 3.71 -7.87
CA VAL A 104 -5.07 4.29 -6.56
C VAL A 104 -6.31 4.30 -5.68
N VAL A 105 -6.21 3.73 -4.49
CA VAL A 105 -7.22 3.83 -3.43
C VAL A 105 -6.76 4.87 -2.44
N ARG A 106 -7.65 5.82 -2.11
CA ARG A 106 -7.37 6.88 -1.15
C ARG A 106 -8.26 6.73 0.07
N VAL A 107 -7.64 6.72 1.24
CA VAL A 107 -8.34 6.69 2.54
C VAL A 107 -8.73 8.09 3.00
N GLY A 108 -9.70 8.15 3.90
CA GLY A 108 -10.16 9.39 4.53
C GLY A 108 -9.26 9.85 5.69
N SER A 109 -8.68 8.89 6.42
CA SER A 109 -7.83 9.14 7.57
C SER A 109 -6.62 8.21 7.60
N ASP A 110 -5.46 8.75 7.92
CA ASP A 110 -4.24 7.99 8.20
C ASP A 110 -3.39 8.71 9.26
N ALA A 111 -2.94 7.95 10.25
CA ALA A 111 -2.03 8.45 11.27
C ALA A 111 -1.20 7.29 11.80
N PRO A 112 0.13 7.26 11.60
CA PRO A 112 0.95 8.21 10.81
C PRO A 112 0.74 8.09 9.29
N PRO A 113 1.07 9.13 8.50
CA PRO A 113 0.82 9.10 7.08
C PRO A 113 1.77 8.15 6.35
N CYS A 114 1.20 7.22 5.58
CA CYS A 114 1.93 6.24 4.79
C CYS A 114 1.21 5.98 3.46
N ALA A 115 1.98 5.50 2.49
CA ALA A 115 1.43 4.96 1.25
C ALA A 115 1.99 3.56 1.00
N PHE A 116 1.21 2.73 0.32
CA PHE A 116 1.54 1.32 0.07
C PHE A 116 1.31 0.97 -1.40
N LEU A 117 2.15 0.08 -1.91
CA LEU A 117 1.98 -0.60 -3.19
C LEU A 117 1.77 -2.08 -2.91
N PHE A 118 0.67 -2.63 -3.43
CA PHE A 118 0.37 -4.05 -3.36
C PHE A 118 0.47 -4.65 -4.75
N ARG A 119 1.39 -5.60 -4.92
CA ARG A 119 1.56 -6.34 -6.17
C ARG A 119 0.65 -7.58 -6.16
N ARG A 120 -0.23 -7.68 -7.16
CA ARG A 120 -1.18 -8.79 -7.31
C ARG A 120 -0.47 -10.11 -7.62
N GLY A 121 -0.81 -11.16 -6.89
CA GLY A 121 -0.47 -12.54 -7.18
C GLY A 121 -1.58 -13.30 -7.91
N ALA A 122 -1.30 -14.55 -8.24
CA ALA A 122 -2.30 -15.50 -8.72
C ALA A 122 -3.14 -16.05 -7.55
N LEU A 123 -4.39 -16.40 -7.81
CA LEU A 123 -5.26 -17.17 -6.90
C LEU A 123 -4.94 -18.67 -6.96
#